data_AF-A0AAV4G649-F1
#
_entry.id   AF-A0AAV4G649-F1
#
_cell.length_a   1.000
_cell.length_b   1.000
_cell.length_c   1.000
_cell.angle_alpha   90.00
_cell.angle_beta   90.00
_cell.angle_gamma   90.00
#
_symmetry.space_group_name_H-M   'P 1'
#
loop_
_entity.id
_entity.type
_entity.pdbx_description
1 polymer ?
#
loop_
_entity_poly.entity_id
_entity_poly.type
_entity_poly.pdbx_seq_one_letter_code
_entity_poly.pdbx_strand_id
1 'polypeptide(L)'
;MLLSLMSSILIPLVISLTISSLSVSSSSPGLITMEVKDFPFRNTSLPWDKRVDDLVSRLTLSEIQLQMARGGAGDKGGPAPAISRLGIGPYQWDTECLTGDAQAPGVATGFPTSIGMAASFE
;
A
#
# COMPACT_ATOMS: atom_id res chain seq x y z
N MET A 1 -7.17 58.00 28.62
CA MET A 1 -7.74 56.63 28.66
C MET A 1 -8.00 56.03 27.28
N LEU A 2 -8.59 56.74 26.31
CA LEU A 2 -8.86 56.19 24.96
C LEU A 2 -7.61 55.80 24.15
N LEU A 3 -6.48 56.53 24.27
CA LEU A 3 -5.23 56.22 23.56
C LEU A 3 -4.51 54.95 24.08
N SER A 4 -4.72 54.57 25.35
CA SER A 4 -4.13 53.35 25.92
C SER A 4 -4.89 52.10 25.49
N LEU A 5 -6.20 52.20 25.28
CA LEU A 5 -7.05 51.09 24.87
C LEU A 5 -6.81 50.67 23.40
N MET A 6 -6.46 51.62 22.53
CA MET A 6 -6.13 51.33 21.13
C MET A 6 -4.80 50.59 20.96
N SER A 7 -3.85 50.73 21.89
CA SER A 7 -2.58 50.00 21.86
C SER A 7 -2.71 48.55 22.34
N SER A 8 -3.57 48.29 23.33
CA SER A 8 -3.78 46.95 23.90
C SER A 8 -4.56 45.98 22.99
N ILE A 9 -5.33 46.48 22.02
CA ILE A 9 -6.11 45.65 21.09
C ILE A 9 -5.39 45.47 19.75
N LEU A 10 -4.56 46.43 19.33
CA LEU A 10 -3.88 46.39 18.03
C LEU A 10 -2.72 45.39 17.99
N ILE A 11 -2.01 45.21 19.10
CA ILE A 11 -0.87 44.27 19.19
C ILE A 11 -1.30 42.79 19.05
N PRO A 12 -2.33 42.28 19.75
CA PRO A 12 -2.74 40.87 19.61
C PRO A 12 -3.39 40.53 18.25
N LEU A 13 -4.02 41.51 17.58
CA LEU A 13 -4.63 41.31 16.26
C LEU A 13 -3.58 41.14 15.15
N VAL A 14 -2.46 41.88 15.24
CA VAL A 14 -1.33 41.78 14.29
C VAL A 14 -0.56 40.45 14.48
N ILE A 15 -0.51 39.92 15.71
CA ILE A 15 0.13 38.62 15.99
C ILE A 15 -0.70 37.44 15.46
N SER A 16 -2.04 37.52 15.47
CA SER A 16 -2.89 36.45 14.89
C SER A 16 -2.89 36.43 13.37
N LEU A 17 -2.70 37.57 12.70
CA LEU A 17 -2.71 37.64 11.23
C LEU A 17 -1.41 37.08 10.59
N THR A 18 -0.30 37.06 11.32
CA THR A 18 1.01 36.62 10.78
C THR A 18 1.27 35.11 10.93
N ILE A 19 0.47 34.39 11.72
CA ILE A 19 0.62 32.93 11.93
C ILE A 19 0.11 32.12 10.73
N SER A 20 -0.69 32.71 9.83
CA SER A 20 -1.29 32.01 8.68
C SER A 20 -0.33 31.75 7.50
N SER A 21 0.93 32.18 7.57
CA SER A 21 1.90 32.05 6.47
C SER A 21 3.13 31.20 6.78
N LEU A 22 3.14 30.45 7.89
CA LEU A 22 4.22 29.49 8.16
C LEU A 22 3.91 28.13 7.51
N SER A 23 4.11 28.05 6.19
CA SER A 23 4.19 26.78 5.50
C SER A 23 5.45 26.05 5.98
N VAL A 24 5.29 25.12 6.93
CA VAL A 24 6.35 24.20 7.32
C VAL A 24 6.66 23.29 6.13
N SER A 25 7.69 23.64 5.36
CA SER A 25 8.28 22.72 4.38
C SER A 25 9.10 21.70 5.14
N SER A 26 8.46 20.60 5.56
CA SER A 26 9.17 19.43 6.06
C SER A 26 9.80 18.73 4.85
N SER A 27 11.02 19.09 4.50
CA SER A 27 11.84 18.31 3.57
C SER A 27 12.28 17.02 4.28
N SER A 28 11.38 16.06 4.36
CA SER A 28 11.70 14.70 4.77
C SER A 28 12.54 14.06 3.64
N PRO A 29 13.76 13.60 3.90
CA PRO A 29 14.59 13.03 2.85
C PRO A 29 13.99 11.69 2.40
N GLY A 30 13.47 11.68 1.17
CA GLY A 30 13.29 10.46 0.37
C GLY A 30 12.01 9.66 0.61
N LEU A 31 10.83 10.29 0.54
CA LEU A 31 9.64 9.55 0.13
C LEU A 31 9.42 9.82 -1.37
N ILE A 32 9.72 8.83 -2.21
CA ILE A 32 9.21 8.84 -3.59
C ILE A 32 7.70 8.68 -3.46
N THR A 33 6.97 9.78 -3.49
CA THR A 33 5.51 9.76 -3.61
C THR A 33 5.21 9.26 -5.01
N MET A 34 5.01 7.95 -5.15
CA MET A 34 4.39 7.41 -6.35
C MET A 34 2.98 8.01 -6.42
N GLU A 35 2.71 8.82 -7.43
CA GLU A 35 1.36 9.29 -7.71
C GLU A 35 0.53 8.07 -8.09
N VAL A 36 -0.16 7.51 -7.11
CA VAL A 36 -1.07 6.38 -7.29
C VAL A 36 -2.27 6.92 -8.05
N LYS A 37 -2.23 6.83 -9.38
CA LYS A 37 -3.39 7.18 -10.22
C LYS A 37 -4.59 6.35 -9.78
N ASP A 38 -5.73 7.03 -9.68
CA ASP A 38 -6.99 6.41 -9.28
C ASP A 38 -7.58 5.65 -10.47
N PHE A 39 -7.15 4.39 -10.64
CA PHE A 39 -7.60 3.54 -11.72
C PHE A 39 -8.90 2.82 -11.34
N PRO A 40 -9.81 2.54 -12.30
CA PRO A 40 -11.04 1.77 -12.05
C PRO A 40 -10.80 0.44 -11.32
N PHE A 41 -9.71 -0.28 -11.59
CA PHE A 41 -9.40 -1.53 -10.88
C PHE A 41 -9.24 -1.38 -9.36
N ARG A 42 -8.96 -0.17 -8.86
CA ARG A 42 -8.87 0.14 -7.42
C ARG A 42 -10.21 0.48 -6.77
N ASN A 43 -11.24 0.80 -7.56
CA ASN A 43 -12.56 1.16 -7.03
C ASN A 43 -13.33 -0.09 -6.60
N THR A 44 -13.42 -0.32 -5.30
CA THR A 44 -14.12 -1.48 -4.70
C THR A 44 -15.64 -1.42 -4.83
N SER A 45 -16.21 -0.30 -5.26
CA SER A 45 -17.65 -0.18 -5.56
C SER A 45 -18.02 -0.75 -6.93
N LEU A 46 -17.03 -1.01 -7.81
CA LEU A 46 -17.25 -1.67 -9.09
C LEU A 46 -17.26 -3.19 -8.96
N PRO A 47 -18.01 -3.92 -9.80
CA PRO A 47 -17.97 -5.39 -9.85
C PRO A 47 -16.55 -5.92 -10.09
N TRP A 48 -16.25 -7.08 -9.52
CA TRP A 48 -14.94 -7.74 -9.62
C TRP A 48 -14.45 -7.84 -11.06
N ASP A 49 -15.27 -8.36 -11.99
CA ASP A 49 -14.86 -8.56 -13.37
C ASP A 49 -14.46 -7.26 -14.07
N LYS A 50 -15.16 -6.15 -13.78
CA LYS A 50 -14.81 -4.83 -14.33
C LYS A 50 -13.48 -4.32 -13.83
N ARG A 51 -13.11 -4.64 -12.59
CA ARG A 51 -11.82 -4.27 -12.02
C ARG A 51 -10.70 -5.12 -12.63
N VAL A 52 -10.93 -6.41 -12.82
CA VAL A 52 -9.97 -7.32 -13.45
C VAL A 52 -9.73 -6.97 -14.91
N ASP A 53 -10.80 -6.76 -15.69
CA ASP A 53 -10.73 -6.36 -17.10
C ASP A 53 -9.92 -5.06 -17.27
N ASP A 54 -10.18 -4.06 -16.43
CA ASP A 54 -9.44 -2.79 -16.44
C ASP A 54 -7.97 -2.99 -16.09
N LEU A 55 -7.64 -3.82 -15.08
CA LEU A 55 -6.25 -4.10 -14.72
C LEU A 55 -5.50 -4.82 -15.85
N VAL A 56 -6.06 -5.93 -16.35
CA VAL A 56 -5.40 -6.78 -17.36
C VAL A 56 -5.24 -6.04 -18.68
N SER A 57 -6.24 -5.27 -19.10
CA SER A 57 -6.16 -4.46 -20.34
C SER A 57 -5.09 -3.37 -20.29
N ARG A 58 -4.67 -2.96 -19.09
CA ARG A 58 -3.58 -1.99 -18.91
C ARG A 58 -2.21 -2.62 -18.97
N LEU A 59 -2.06 -3.94 -18.83
CA LEU A 59 -0.76 -4.62 -18.79
C LEU A 59 -0.12 -4.67 -20.18
N THR A 60 1.18 -4.44 -20.22
CA THR A 60 1.98 -4.73 -21.42
C THR A 60 2.24 -6.23 -21.51
N LEU A 61 2.53 -6.72 -22.71
CA LEU A 61 2.85 -8.12 -22.92
C LEU A 61 4.04 -8.59 -22.05
N SER A 62 5.08 -7.75 -21.92
CA SER A 62 6.25 -8.06 -21.09
C SER A 62 5.89 -8.20 -19.61
N GLU A 63 5.02 -7.32 -19.08
CA GLU A 63 4.56 -7.44 -17.70
C GLU A 63 3.70 -8.68 -17.51
N ILE A 64 2.80 -9.02 -18.44
CA ILE A 64 2.02 -10.27 -18.38
C ILE A 64 2.95 -11.48 -18.32
N GLN A 65 3.95 -11.54 -19.21
CA GLN A 65 4.92 -12.63 -19.22
C GLN A 65 5.63 -12.77 -17.87
N LEU A 66 6.06 -11.65 -17.28
CA LEU A 66 6.72 -11.67 -15.97
C LEU A 66 5.77 -12.05 -14.83
N GLN A 67 4.52 -11.58 -14.84
CA GLN A 67 3.52 -11.95 -13.82
C GLN A 67 3.18 -13.44 -13.87
N MET A 68 3.14 -14.04 -15.06
CA MET A 68 2.90 -15.46 -15.25
C MET A 68 4.12 -16.32 -14.90
N ALA A 69 5.33 -15.85 -15.22
CA ALA A 69 6.56 -16.63 -15.08
C ALA A 69 7.23 -16.53 -13.70
N ARG A 70 6.99 -15.43 -12.94
CA ARG A 70 7.78 -15.12 -11.74
C ARG A 70 7.00 -15.10 -10.43
N GLY A 71 5.89 -15.83 -10.27
CA GLY A 71 5.18 -15.82 -8.99
C GLY A 71 5.50 -16.94 -8.01
N GLY A 72 6.51 -17.77 -8.34
CA GLY A 72 7.03 -18.85 -7.51
C GLY A 72 7.75 -18.37 -6.24
N ALA A 73 8.19 -19.30 -5.40
CA ALA A 73 9.03 -19.00 -4.24
C ALA A 73 10.54 -18.89 -4.55
N GLY A 74 11.25 -18.09 -3.75
CA GLY A 74 12.71 -17.95 -3.76
C GLY A 74 13.28 -17.15 -4.94
N ASP A 75 14.58 -16.85 -4.90
CA ASP A 75 15.26 -15.88 -5.79
C ASP A 75 15.10 -16.13 -7.29
N LYS A 76 14.86 -17.39 -7.68
CA LYS A 76 14.71 -17.79 -9.07
C LYS A 76 13.24 -17.78 -9.52
N GLY A 77 12.33 -18.16 -8.62
CA GLY A 77 10.92 -18.39 -8.90
C GLY A 77 10.04 -17.15 -8.74
N GLY A 78 10.43 -16.21 -7.88
CA GLY A 78 9.68 -14.97 -7.67
C GLY A 78 10.36 -14.00 -6.68
N PRO A 79 9.62 -13.02 -6.15
CA PRO A 79 8.22 -12.70 -6.43
C PRO A 79 8.03 -12.14 -7.85
N ALA A 80 6.76 -12.06 -8.28
CA ALA A 80 6.43 -11.43 -9.54
C ALA A 80 6.83 -9.96 -9.42
N PRO A 81 7.56 -9.39 -10.41
CA PRO A 81 8.12 -8.07 -10.25
C PRO A 81 7.02 -7.02 -10.14
N ALA A 82 7.32 -5.94 -9.42
CA ALA A 82 6.40 -4.81 -9.29
C ALA A 82 6.08 -4.18 -10.64
N ILE A 83 4.87 -3.64 -10.79
CA ILE A 83 4.45 -2.82 -11.93
C ILE A 83 4.30 -1.38 -11.44
N SER A 84 5.43 -0.70 -11.33
CA SER A 84 5.53 0.65 -10.76
C SER A 84 4.61 1.67 -11.44
N ARG A 85 4.47 1.64 -12.77
CA ARG A 85 3.59 2.59 -13.49
C ARG A 85 2.11 2.47 -13.11
N LEU A 86 1.70 1.31 -12.60
CA LEU A 86 0.35 1.06 -12.12
C LEU A 86 0.26 1.14 -10.59
N GLY A 87 1.39 1.32 -9.88
CA GLY A 87 1.45 1.29 -8.42
C GLY A 87 1.13 -0.09 -7.84
N ILE A 88 1.57 -1.16 -8.51
CA ILE A 88 1.40 -2.54 -8.06
C ILE A 88 2.76 -3.02 -7.53
N GLY A 89 2.78 -3.46 -6.27
CA GLY A 89 3.97 -4.01 -5.63
C GLY A 89 4.33 -5.40 -6.16
N PRO A 90 5.49 -5.95 -5.77
CA PRO A 90 5.82 -7.33 -6.09
C PRO A 90 4.84 -8.28 -5.38
N TYR A 91 4.54 -9.42 -6.00
CA TYR A 91 3.60 -10.39 -5.44
C TYR A 91 4.09 -11.83 -5.62
N GLN A 92 4.07 -12.60 -4.54
CA GLN A 92 4.37 -14.04 -4.56
C GLN A 92 3.06 -14.79 -4.38
N TRP A 93 2.62 -15.51 -5.42
CA TRP A 93 1.38 -16.27 -5.37
C TRP A 93 1.60 -17.76 -5.03
N ASP A 94 2.84 -18.23 -5.13
CA ASP A 94 3.28 -19.55 -4.67
C ASP A 94 3.64 -19.49 -3.17
N THR A 95 2.61 -19.70 -2.35
CA THR A 95 2.69 -19.73 -0.88
C THR A 95 2.09 -21.03 -0.37
N GLU A 96 2.65 -21.59 0.71
CA GLU A 96 2.25 -22.88 1.26
C GLU A 96 1.74 -22.74 2.70
N CYS A 97 0.62 -23.42 3.00
CA CYS A 97 -0.04 -23.32 4.30
C CYS A 97 -0.55 -24.65 4.87
N LEU A 98 0.00 -25.79 4.40
CA LEU A 98 -0.49 -27.13 4.76
C LEU A 98 -0.58 -27.39 6.27
N THR A 99 0.37 -26.88 7.04
CA THR A 99 0.44 -27.04 8.51
C THR A 99 0.75 -25.73 9.22
N GLY A 100 0.29 -24.62 8.65
CA GLY A 100 0.76 -23.27 8.99
C GLY A 100 1.60 -22.66 7.86
N ASP A 101 1.86 -21.36 7.95
CA ASP A 101 2.59 -20.60 6.93
C ASP A 101 4.05 -21.06 6.84
N ALA A 102 4.41 -21.70 5.73
CA ALA A 102 5.72 -22.27 5.50
C ALA A 102 6.78 -21.22 5.08
N GLN A 103 6.35 -20.04 4.63
CA GLN A 103 7.24 -18.96 4.17
C GLN A 103 7.11 -17.69 5.03
N ALA A 104 6.60 -17.81 6.26
CA ALA A 104 6.50 -16.70 7.17
C ALA A 104 7.87 -16.02 7.37
N PRO A 105 7.94 -14.67 7.35
CA PRO A 105 9.19 -13.94 7.62
C PRO A 105 9.77 -14.18 9.03
N GLY A 106 9.04 -14.88 9.89
CA GLY A 106 9.43 -15.24 11.25
C GLY A 106 8.79 -16.57 11.64
N VAL A 107 8.52 -16.75 12.94
CA VAL A 107 7.90 -17.98 13.43
C VAL A 107 6.39 -17.91 13.23
N ALA A 108 5.85 -18.84 12.45
CA ALA A 108 4.41 -19.09 12.35
C ALA A 108 3.99 -20.23 13.30
N THR A 109 2.71 -20.23 13.68
CA THR A 109 2.10 -21.34 14.40
C THR A 109 2.14 -22.61 13.53
N GLY A 110 2.76 -23.67 14.03
CA GLY A 110 2.73 -24.99 13.41
C GLY A 110 1.53 -25.80 13.91
N PHE A 111 0.63 -26.15 13.00
CA PHE A 111 -0.51 -27.03 13.28
C PHE A 111 -0.15 -28.50 13.03
N PRO A 112 -0.92 -29.47 13.57
CA PRO A 112 -0.83 -30.86 13.14
C PRO A 112 -1.01 -30.97 11.61
N THR A 113 -0.41 -32.02 11.02
CA THR A 113 -0.63 -32.32 9.59
C THR A 113 -2.10 -32.57 9.30
N SER A 114 -2.50 -32.41 8.04
CA SER A 114 -3.91 -32.57 7.60
C SER A 114 -4.54 -33.89 8.06
N ILE A 115 -3.77 -34.99 8.09
CA ILE A 115 -4.24 -36.29 8.62
C ILE A 115 -4.46 -36.26 10.14
N GLY A 116 -3.62 -35.57 10.90
CA GLY A 116 -3.78 -35.40 12.34
C GLY A 116 -4.97 -34.51 12.68
N MET A 117 -5.16 -33.43 11.92
CA MET A 117 -6.34 -32.57 12.01
C MET A 117 -7.62 -33.36 11.67
N ALA A 118 -7.64 -34.13 10.58
CA ALA A 118 -8.81 -34.93 10.20
C ALA A 118 -9.20 -36.00 11.23
N ALA A 119 -8.24 -36.48 12.04
CA ALA A 119 -8.48 -37.45 13.10
C ALA A 119 -9.12 -36.85 14.38
N SER A 120 -9.32 -35.52 14.46
CA SER A 120 -10.02 -34.91 15.59
C SER A 120 -11.55 -35.05 15.52
N PHE A 121 -12.10 -35.35 14.34
CA PHE A 121 -13.55 -35.38 14.07
C PHE A 121 -14.28 -34.05 14.35
N GLU A 122 -13.59 -32.92 14.14
CA GLU A 122 -14.12 -31.56 14.22
C GLU A 122 -14.29 -30.93 12.83
#